data_AF-A0A842YM33-F1
#
_entry.id   AF-A0A842YM33-F1
#
_cell.length_a   1.000
_cell.length_b   1.000
_cell.length_c   1.000
_cell.angle_alpha   90.00
_cell.angle_beta   90.00
_cell.angle_gamma   90.00
#
_symmetry.space_group_name_H-M   'P 1'
#
loop_
_entity.id
_entity.type
_entity.pdbx_description
1 polymer ?
#
loop_
_entity_poly.entity_id
_entity_poly.type
_entity_poly.pdbx_seq_one_letter_code
_entity_poly.pdbx_strand_id
1 'polypeptide(L)'
;MFQFQNMVMELNCSRNMTMNVTSEEGVRIQHLAMNIRTERNMYLEVHAQGLPPEDIPEPEVGINRYMSFETNSTDPFNATLRYYMNSTELEMEMTRELNMSMMTWCYWNGSDWEPVMSRLTETGFLEANTTHFSLWTIMEQSTPKESGQPDVPGAPERIRSFDYTNMVPQGFQHQIERNQATMLQFSNSAIYLNCTNQMQITVSAENQYKQKMLKLEVDSGNALKLEIQLRESKPTMVEAPEKHLGFYCEIEPNTTITQARLGMEIDPVQVQAMNMETEKLSWAFWNGAEWETVDSTLTDENILEAETTHFSTWTILQVEETATEPEPDTETSTGIPLPALFIAVGVASATLFTVKKKTRGISG
;
A
#
# COMPACT_ATOMS: atom_id res chain seq x y z
N MET A 1 31.39 0.49 12.25
CA MET A 1 30.83 -0.06 13.50
C MET A 1 31.50 0.63 14.67
N PHE A 2 30.72 1.15 15.59
CA PHE A 2 31.13 1.79 16.82
C PHE A 2 30.56 1.00 17.99
N GLN A 3 31.37 0.75 19.01
CA GLN A 3 30.96 0.01 20.19
C GLN A 3 31.11 0.90 21.41
N PHE A 4 29.98 1.31 21.97
CA PHE A 4 29.87 2.02 23.23
C PHE A 4 29.48 1.03 24.34
N GLN A 5 29.58 1.45 25.59
CA GLN A 5 29.25 0.59 26.73
C GLN A 5 27.78 0.12 26.69
N ASN A 6 26.88 0.97 26.19
CA ASN A 6 25.44 0.76 26.22
C ASN A 6 24.81 0.75 24.82
N MET A 7 25.61 0.86 23.76
CA MET A 7 25.14 0.91 22.38
C MET A 7 26.14 0.32 21.39
N VAL A 8 25.66 -0.53 20.47
CA VAL A 8 26.40 -0.85 19.23
C VAL A 8 25.76 -0.10 18.08
N MET A 9 26.57 0.65 17.33
CA MET A 9 26.10 1.43 16.19
C MET A 9 26.83 1.05 14.90
N GLU A 10 26.08 0.69 13.87
CA GLU A 10 26.58 0.59 12.50
C GLU A 10 26.11 1.79 11.69
N LEU A 11 27.03 2.39 10.93
CA LEU A 11 26.73 3.61 10.20
C LEU A 11 27.45 3.58 8.87
N ASN A 12 26.67 3.74 7.80
CA ASN A 12 27.15 3.81 6.44
C ASN A 12 26.61 5.10 5.82
N CYS A 13 27.48 5.93 5.25
CA CYS A 13 27.09 7.17 4.58
C CYS A 13 27.77 7.26 3.22
N SER A 14 27.03 7.70 2.20
CA SER A 14 27.58 7.88 0.84
C SER A 14 28.60 9.03 0.72
N ARG A 15 28.70 9.88 1.75
CA ARG A 15 29.59 11.05 1.83
C ARG A 15 30.29 11.11 3.18
N ASN A 16 31.22 12.05 3.31
CA ASN A 16 31.90 12.25 4.59
C ASN A 16 30.88 12.73 5.62
N MET A 17 30.96 12.15 6.81
CA MET A 17 30.09 12.50 7.91
C MET A 17 30.91 12.68 9.18
N THR A 18 30.62 13.76 9.89
CA THR A 18 31.03 13.93 11.27
C THR A 18 29.84 13.64 12.14
N MET A 19 30.03 12.94 13.25
CA MET A 19 28.93 12.61 14.15
C MET A 19 29.23 12.93 15.59
N ASN A 20 28.18 13.25 16.33
CA ASN A 20 28.17 13.35 17.77
C ASN A 20 27.13 12.37 18.31
N VAL A 21 27.55 11.40 19.13
CA VAL A 21 26.66 10.39 19.70
C VAL A 21 26.66 10.53 21.21
N THR A 22 25.47 10.69 21.76
CA THR A 22 25.25 10.78 23.20
C THR A 22 24.15 9.81 23.61
N SER A 23 24.20 9.33 24.85
CA SER A 23 23.20 8.44 25.40
C SER A 23 23.05 8.69 26.89
N GLU A 24 21.82 8.70 27.38
CA GLU A 24 21.53 8.77 28.82
C GLU A 24 21.94 7.48 29.54
N GLU A 25 22.15 7.62 30.85
CA GLU A 25 22.41 6.49 31.74
C GLU A 25 21.19 5.55 31.78
N GLY A 26 21.43 4.23 31.75
CA GLY A 26 20.38 3.22 31.78
C GLY A 26 19.77 2.88 30.42
N VAL A 27 20.01 3.69 29.38
CA VAL A 27 19.55 3.37 28.02
C VAL A 27 20.43 2.30 27.41
N ARG A 28 19.84 1.15 27.07
CA ARG A 28 20.54 0.07 26.35
C ARG A 28 19.95 -0.12 24.96
N ILE A 29 20.77 0.08 23.94
CA ILE A 29 20.43 -0.16 22.53
C ILE A 29 21.37 -1.27 22.02
N GLN A 30 20.86 -2.49 21.85
CA GLN A 30 21.73 -3.61 21.48
C GLN A 30 22.44 -3.38 20.16
N HIS A 31 21.69 -2.96 19.15
CA HIS A 31 22.24 -2.66 17.84
C HIS A 31 21.32 -1.70 17.07
N LEU A 32 21.84 -0.52 16.79
CA LEU A 32 21.25 0.46 15.88
C LEU A 32 22.12 0.54 14.62
N ALA A 33 21.53 0.38 13.44
CA ALA A 33 22.22 0.53 12.17
C ALA A 33 21.53 1.58 11.31
N MET A 34 22.32 2.43 10.65
CA MET A 34 21.83 3.47 9.75
C MET A 34 22.59 3.46 8.43
N ASN A 35 21.86 3.47 7.32
CA ASN A 35 22.41 3.67 5.98
C ASN A 35 21.91 5.00 5.42
N ILE A 36 22.79 5.97 5.21
CA ILE A 36 22.44 7.32 4.77
C ILE A 36 23.00 7.58 3.37
N ARG A 37 22.14 8.02 2.47
CA ARG A 37 22.48 8.48 1.12
C ARG A 37 22.21 9.97 1.02
N THR A 38 23.27 10.74 0.89
CA THR A 38 23.25 12.20 0.73
C THR A 38 24.23 12.62 -0.37
N GLU A 39 24.00 13.80 -0.94
CA GLU A 39 24.87 14.38 -1.97
C GLU A 39 26.03 15.18 -1.37
N ARG A 40 25.90 15.65 -0.13
CA ARG A 40 26.87 16.50 0.56
C ARG A 40 27.42 15.86 1.83
N ASN A 41 28.48 16.44 2.36
CA ASN A 41 28.98 16.06 3.67
C ASN A 41 27.94 16.45 4.73
N MET A 42 27.82 15.63 5.77
CA MET A 42 26.78 15.76 6.79
C MET A 42 27.39 15.84 8.19
N TYR A 43 26.80 16.66 9.06
CA TYR A 43 26.95 16.52 10.50
C TYR A 43 25.68 15.89 11.06
N LEU A 44 25.83 14.83 11.86
CA LEU A 44 24.74 14.08 12.45
C LEU A 44 24.91 14.05 13.97
N GLU A 45 23.94 14.58 14.69
CA GLU A 45 23.80 14.38 16.13
C GLU A 45 22.82 13.25 16.39
N VAL A 46 23.22 12.32 17.25
CA VAL A 46 22.38 11.23 17.72
C VAL A 46 22.32 11.30 19.23
N HIS A 47 21.12 11.37 19.76
CA HIS A 47 20.87 11.34 21.20
C HIS A 47 19.90 10.21 21.54
N ALA A 48 20.31 9.29 22.41
CA ALA A 48 19.48 8.20 22.87
C ALA A 48 19.07 8.38 24.33
N GLN A 49 17.78 8.29 24.60
CA GLN A 49 17.20 8.52 25.93
C GLN A 49 16.13 7.46 26.27
N GLY A 50 15.91 7.23 27.56
CA GLY A 50 15.02 6.17 28.05
C GLY A 50 13.58 6.65 28.26
N LEU A 51 13.41 7.95 28.40
CA LEU A 51 12.13 8.64 28.53
C LEU A 51 11.94 9.57 27.33
N PRO A 52 10.70 9.92 26.93
CA PRO A 52 10.49 10.92 25.91
C PRO A 52 11.03 12.29 26.39
N PRO A 53 11.36 13.22 25.47
CA PRO A 53 11.69 14.59 25.85
C PRO A 53 10.55 15.25 26.63
N GLU A 54 10.89 16.32 27.37
CA GLU A 54 9.89 17.13 28.08
C GLU A 54 8.78 17.56 27.10
N ASP A 55 7.53 17.54 27.58
CA ASP A 55 6.31 17.86 26.82
C ASP A 55 5.92 16.89 25.68
N ILE A 56 6.64 15.79 25.49
CA ILE A 56 6.25 14.74 24.52
C ILE A 56 5.66 13.55 25.27
N PRO A 57 4.40 13.16 25.00
CA PRO A 57 3.80 11.99 25.64
C PRO A 57 4.48 10.70 25.19
N GLU A 58 4.47 9.68 26.04
CA GLU A 58 4.88 8.33 25.64
C GLU A 58 3.86 7.75 24.64
N PRO A 59 4.29 6.99 23.62
CA PRO A 59 3.35 6.21 22.82
C PRO A 59 2.72 5.14 23.72
N GLU A 60 1.43 4.85 23.51
CA GLU A 60 0.63 3.95 24.37
C GLU A 60 1.31 2.59 24.63
N VAL A 61 2.01 2.06 23.61
CA VAL A 61 2.63 0.74 23.64
C VAL A 61 4.07 0.78 23.11
N GLY A 62 4.87 1.75 23.58
CA GLY A 62 6.28 1.93 23.22
C GLY A 62 7.25 0.90 23.83
N ILE A 63 8.50 0.88 23.32
CA ILE A 63 9.62 0.14 23.95
C ILE A 63 10.50 1.00 24.87
N ASN A 64 10.10 2.24 25.16
CA ASN A 64 10.83 3.19 26.01
C ASN A 64 12.29 3.38 25.55
N ARG A 65 12.46 3.59 24.24
CA ARG A 65 13.74 3.89 23.59
C ARG A 65 13.54 5.01 22.58
N TYR A 66 13.98 6.19 22.93
CA TYR A 66 13.83 7.37 22.09
C TYR A 66 15.18 7.76 21.51
N MET A 67 15.17 8.04 20.22
CA MET A 67 16.35 8.42 19.46
C MET A 67 16.05 9.74 18.77
N SER A 68 16.73 10.81 19.21
CA SER A 68 16.76 12.07 18.45
C SER A 68 17.88 12.00 17.43
N PHE A 69 17.52 12.32 16.19
CA PHE A 69 18.47 12.52 15.10
C PHE A 69 18.37 13.96 14.65
N GLU A 70 19.49 14.67 14.63
CA GLU A 70 19.55 16.03 14.12
C GLU A 70 20.66 16.17 13.10
N THR A 71 20.43 16.96 12.07
CA THR A 71 21.44 17.22 11.05
C THR A 71 21.53 18.69 10.70
N ASN A 72 22.73 19.14 10.37
CA ASN A 72 22.96 20.49 9.87
C ASN A 72 22.61 20.66 8.38
N SER A 73 22.25 19.57 7.70
CA SER A 73 21.92 19.60 6.28
C SER A 73 20.42 19.84 6.10
N THR A 74 20.07 20.86 5.32
CA THR A 74 18.71 21.07 4.81
C THR A 74 18.51 20.41 3.45
N ASP A 75 19.55 19.77 2.90
CA ASP A 75 19.46 19.11 1.61
C ASP A 75 18.72 17.78 1.75
N PRO A 76 17.96 17.36 0.73
CA PRO A 76 17.31 16.05 0.73
C PRO A 76 18.32 14.92 0.92
N PHE A 77 17.98 13.95 1.75
CA PHE A 77 18.71 12.70 1.88
C PHE A 77 17.72 11.53 1.98
N ASN A 78 18.23 10.31 1.82
CA ASN A 78 17.48 9.10 2.12
C ASN A 78 18.25 8.31 3.17
N ALA A 79 17.57 7.89 4.22
CA ALA A 79 18.13 7.06 5.27
C ALA A 79 17.32 5.78 5.46
N THR A 80 17.98 4.70 5.83
CA THR A 80 17.34 3.49 6.35
C THR A 80 17.77 3.33 7.80
N LEU A 81 16.82 3.44 8.72
CA LEU A 81 16.97 3.14 10.14
C LEU A 81 16.76 1.66 10.37
N ARG A 82 17.57 1.02 11.21
CA ARG A 82 17.48 -0.40 11.53
C ARG A 82 17.74 -0.60 13.01
N TYR A 83 16.82 -1.24 13.72
CA TYR A 83 16.99 -1.58 15.13
C TYR A 83 16.90 -3.08 15.30
N TYR A 84 17.89 -3.69 15.94
CA TYR A 84 17.84 -5.12 16.21
C TYR A 84 16.88 -5.42 17.36
N MET A 85 15.78 -6.10 17.03
CA MET A 85 14.72 -6.42 17.96
C MET A 85 15.01 -7.77 18.63
N ASN A 86 15.62 -7.73 19.80
CA ASN A 86 15.78 -8.90 20.65
C ASN A 86 14.55 -9.06 21.53
N SER A 87 13.55 -9.80 21.05
CA SER A 87 12.26 -9.93 21.73
C SER A 87 12.41 -10.39 23.18
N THR A 88 13.22 -11.42 23.43
CA THR A 88 13.41 -11.95 24.80
C THR A 88 13.97 -10.91 25.76
N GLU A 89 14.96 -10.11 25.35
CA GLU A 89 15.50 -9.08 26.23
C GLU A 89 14.53 -7.92 26.44
N LEU A 90 13.86 -7.47 25.37
CA LEU A 90 12.86 -6.40 25.45
C LEU A 90 11.67 -6.80 26.32
N GLU A 91 11.16 -8.03 26.19
CA GLU A 91 10.05 -8.55 26.99
C GLU A 91 10.42 -8.66 28.47
N MET A 92 11.65 -9.09 28.80
CA MET A 92 12.15 -9.11 30.17
C MET A 92 12.22 -7.70 30.76
N GLU A 93 12.69 -6.73 29.98
CA GLU A 93 12.81 -5.34 30.43
C GLU A 93 11.44 -4.68 30.61
N MET A 94 10.53 -4.89 29.68
CA MET A 94 9.21 -4.27 29.65
C MET A 94 8.20 -4.99 30.54
N THR A 95 8.56 -6.16 31.06
CA THR A 95 7.71 -7.02 31.90
C THR A 95 6.37 -7.40 31.23
N ARG A 96 6.36 -7.47 29.89
CA ARG A 96 5.21 -7.84 29.06
C ARG A 96 5.67 -8.54 27.79
N GLU A 97 4.79 -9.33 27.20
CA GLU A 97 5.00 -9.92 25.87
C GLU A 97 4.92 -8.83 24.79
N LEU A 98 5.71 -9.00 23.72
CA LEU A 98 5.72 -8.10 22.57
C LEU A 98 5.21 -8.81 21.33
N ASN A 99 4.22 -8.22 20.66
CA ASN A 99 3.88 -8.68 19.32
C ASN A 99 4.86 -8.14 18.29
N MET A 100 5.94 -8.87 18.06
CA MET A 100 7.00 -8.53 17.11
C MET A 100 6.50 -8.22 15.69
N SER A 101 5.39 -8.82 15.26
CA SER A 101 4.79 -8.56 13.95
C SER A 101 4.06 -7.21 13.85
N MET A 102 3.75 -6.60 14.99
CA MET A 102 3.08 -5.30 15.09
C MET A 102 4.07 -4.17 15.45
N MET A 103 5.35 -4.49 15.61
CA MET A 103 6.36 -3.48 15.95
C MET A 103 6.62 -2.59 14.75
N THR A 104 6.59 -1.28 14.99
CA THR A 104 6.84 -0.27 13.98
C THR A 104 7.71 0.84 14.53
N TRP A 105 8.60 1.37 13.70
CA TRP A 105 9.15 2.69 13.91
C TRP A 105 8.04 3.72 13.87
N CYS A 106 8.17 4.74 14.70
CA CYS A 106 7.35 5.94 14.63
C CYS A 106 8.22 7.17 14.92
N TYR A 107 7.83 8.31 14.39
CA TYR A 107 8.45 9.59 14.69
C TYR A 107 7.44 10.55 15.30
N TRP A 108 7.92 11.47 16.11
CA TRP A 108 7.08 12.53 16.64
C TRP A 108 6.90 13.62 15.57
N ASN A 109 5.67 13.81 15.10
CA ASN A 109 5.36 14.80 14.06
C ASN A 109 5.09 16.22 14.60
N GLY A 110 5.26 16.42 15.92
CA GLY A 110 4.95 17.66 16.63
C GLY A 110 3.63 17.62 17.39
N SER A 111 2.76 16.64 17.11
CA SER A 111 1.45 16.50 17.75
C SER A 111 1.13 15.07 18.19
N ASP A 112 1.61 14.07 17.45
CA ASP A 112 1.39 12.65 17.73
C ASP A 112 2.58 11.81 17.25
N TRP A 113 2.63 10.55 17.72
CA TRP A 113 3.54 9.54 17.23
C TRP A 113 3.02 8.96 15.92
N GLU A 114 3.70 9.28 14.82
CA GLU A 114 3.31 8.83 13.49
C GLU A 114 4.06 7.53 13.14
N PRO A 115 3.36 6.37 13.08
CA PRO A 115 3.99 5.12 12.67
C PRO A 115 4.40 5.19 11.20
N VAL A 116 5.58 4.66 10.89
CA VAL A 116 6.08 4.59 9.52
C VAL A 116 6.23 3.15 9.05
N MET A 117 6.27 2.99 7.73
CA MET A 117 6.55 1.70 7.10
C MET A 117 7.78 1.02 7.71
N SER A 118 7.52 -0.04 8.45
CA SER A 118 8.54 -0.80 9.13
C SER A 118 8.48 -2.25 8.71
N ARG A 119 9.64 -2.84 8.46
CA ARG A 119 9.75 -4.26 8.11
C ARG A 119 10.67 -4.95 9.09
N LEU A 120 10.14 -5.93 9.80
CA LEU A 120 10.97 -6.87 10.57
C LEU A 120 11.61 -7.86 9.59
N THR A 121 12.94 -7.82 9.49
CA THR A 121 13.72 -8.73 8.65
C THR A 121 13.88 -10.10 9.29
N GLU A 122 14.18 -11.12 8.47
CA GLU A 122 14.54 -12.46 8.95
C GLU A 122 15.74 -12.45 9.92
N THR A 123 16.60 -11.44 9.81
CA THR A 123 17.75 -11.23 10.69
C THR A 123 17.41 -10.50 12.00
N GLY A 124 16.13 -10.22 12.27
CA GLY A 124 15.67 -9.58 13.51
C GLY A 124 15.78 -8.06 13.54
N PHE A 125 16.15 -7.39 12.44
CA PHE A 125 16.13 -5.93 12.38
C PHE A 125 14.76 -5.41 11.97
N LEU A 126 14.23 -4.46 12.74
CA LEU A 126 13.13 -3.61 12.33
C LEU A 126 13.68 -2.46 11.49
N GLU A 127 13.35 -2.42 10.21
CA GLU A 127 13.87 -1.45 9.25
C GLU A 127 12.80 -0.45 8.82
N ALA A 128 13.13 0.84 8.79
CA ALA A 128 12.29 1.88 8.22
C ALA A 128 13.11 2.80 7.31
N ASN A 129 12.53 3.23 6.19
CA ASN A 129 13.12 4.26 5.35
C ASN A 129 12.58 5.63 5.75
N THR A 130 13.44 6.64 5.74
CA THR A 130 13.07 8.02 6.03
C THR A 130 13.87 8.99 5.19
N THR A 131 13.30 10.16 4.94
CA THR A 131 13.94 11.31 4.28
C THR A 131 14.18 12.47 5.24
N HIS A 132 13.87 12.28 6.53
CA HIS A 132 14.01 13.28 7.56
C HIS A 132 14.54 12.67 8.86
N PHE A 133 15.10 13.53 9.68
CA PHE A 133 15.56 13.22 11.03
C PHE A 133 14.78 14.09 12.02
N SER A 134 14.45 13.50 13.16
CA SER A 134 13.56 14.05 14.19
C SER A 134 13.70 13.18 15.45
N LEU A 135 12.68 13.16 16.31
CA LEU A 135 12.58 12.21 17.42
C LEU A 135 11.86 10.94 16.97
N TRP A 136 12.50 9.79 17.19
CA TRP A 136 12.02 8.47 16.79
C TRP A 136 11.92 7.52 17.98
N THR A 137 10.98 6.59 17.90
CA THR A 137 10.88 5.46 18.82
C THR A 137 10.34 4.25 18.08
N ILE A 138 10.17 3.15 18.79
CA ILE A 138 9.51 1.95 18.29
C ILE A 138 8.33 1.68 19.20
N MET A 139 7.18 1.43 18.60
CA MET A 139 5.96 1.06 19.30
C MET A 139 5.36 -0.21 18.72
N GLU A 140 4.61 -0.92 19.55
CA GLU A 140 3.71 -1.96 19.11
C GLU A 140 2.42 -1.30 18.64
N GLN A 141 2.02 -1.54 17.40
CA GLN A 141 0.72 -1.10 16.94
C GLN A 141 -0.37 -1.86 17.70
N SER A 142 -1.41 -1.15 18.13
CA SER A 142 -2.53 -1.73 18.84
C SER A 142 -3.08 -2.92 18.05
N THR A 143 -3.39 -4.02 18.74
CA THR A 143 -4.05 -5.15 18.08
C THR A 143 -5.36 -4.62 17.50
N PRO A 144 -5.61 -4.81 16.19
CA PRO A 144 -6.82 -4.30 15.56
C PRO A 144 -8.02 -4.79 16.32
N LYS A 145 -8.82 -3.85 16.82
CA LYS A 145 -10.09 -4.19 17.44
C LYS A 145 -10.98 -4.66 16.31
N GLU A 146 -11.49 -5.88 16.43
CA GLU A 146 -12.60 -6.30 15.58
C GLU A 146 -13.73 -5.32 15.85
N SER A 147 -14.04 -4.49 14.85
CA SER A 147 -15.12 -3.54 14.95
C SER A 147 -16.44 -4.29 14.72
N GLY A 148 -17.54 -3.69 15.20
CA GLY A 148 -18.87 -4.22 14.91
C GLY A 148 -19.11 -4.34 13.40
N GLN A 149 -20.20 -4.98 13.02
CA GLN A 149 -20.56 -5.13 11.61
C GLN A 149 -20.53 -3.75 10.92
N PRO A 150 -19.67 -3.57 9.90
CA PRO A 150 -19.49 -2.27 9.29
C PRO A 150 -20.72 -2.00 8.40
N ASP A 151 -21.21 -0.76 8.43
CA ASP A 151 -22.31 -0.31 7.57
C ASP A 151 -21.77 -0.05 6.16
N VAL A 152 -21.51 -1.14 5.44
CA VAL A 152 -20.94 -1.12 4.10
C VAL A 152 -22.04 -1.54 3.12
N PRO A 153 -22.45 -0.66 2.20
CA PRO A 153 -23.41 -1.01 1.16
C PRO A 153 -22.98 -2.28 0.39
N GLY A 154 -23.93 -3.18 0.16
CA GLY A 154 -23.72 -4.38 -0.66
C GLY A 154 -22.84 -5.46 -0.02
N ALA A 155 -22.46 -5.30 1.24
CA ALA A 155 -21.54 -6.19 1.91
C ALA A 155 -22.32 -7.35 2.60
N PRO A 156 -21.82 -8.60 2.53
CA PRO A 156 -22.52 -9.76 3.11
C PRO A 156 -22.72 -9.65 4.63
N GLU A 157 -23.74 -10.32 5.17
CA GLU A 157 -24.08 -10.29 6.60
C GLU A 157 -22.95 -10.74 7.54
N ARG A 158 -21.93 -11.45 7.03
CA ARG A 158 -20.83 -12.01 7.84
C ARG A 158 -19.49 -11.48 7.36
N ILE A 159 -19.19 -10.24 7.75
CA ILE A 159 -17.90 -9.60 7.51
C ILE A 159 -17.17 -9.48 8.83
N ARG A 160 -15.90 -9.90 8.85
CA ARG A 160 -14.99 -9.50 9.92
C ARG A 160 -14.42 -8.14 9.59
N SER A 161 -14.65 -7.17 10.45
CA SER A 161 -14.18 -5.80 10.26
C SER A 161 -13.07 -5.50 11.24
N PHE A 162 -11.99 -4.92 10.74
CA PHE A 162 -10.84 -4.55 11.54
C PHE A 162 -10.60 -3.05 11.39
N ASP A 163 -10.55 -2.37 12.54
CA ASP A 163 -10.32 -0.94 12.61
C ASP A 163 -8.82 -0.64 12.71
N TYR A 164 -8.31 0.01 11.67
CA TYR A 164 -6.96 0.57 11.55
C TYR A 164 -7.05 2.06 11.17
N THR A 165 -8.12 2.76 11.56
CA THR A 165 -8.40 4.15 11.14
C THR A 165 -7.35 5.16 11.63
N ASN A 166 -6.44 4.74 12.51
CA ASN A 166 -5.28 5.50 12.97
C ASN A 166 -4.01 5.29 12.13
N MET A 167 -4.07 4.53 11.03
CA MET A 167 -2.90 4.27 10.19
C MET A 167 -3.21 4.32 8.68
N VAL A 168 -2.22 4.78 7.91
CA VAL A 168 -2.14 4.58 6.46
C VAL A 168 -1.38 3.28 6.23
N PRO A 169 -1.88 2.31 5.43
CA PRO A 169 -1.19 1.05 5.24
C PRO A 169 0.10 1.31 4.45
N GLN A 170 1.22 0.80 4.97
CA GLN A 170 2.47 0.72 4.25
C GLN A 170 2.97 -0.71 4.38
N GLY A 171 2.98 -1.46 3.28
CA GLY A 171 3.14 -2.93 3.20
C GLY A 171 2.55 -3.71 4.38
N PHE A 172 1.36 -3.29 4.80
CA PHE A 172 0.56 -3.91 5.83
C PHE A 172 0.22 -5.33 5.40
N GLN A 173 0.53 -6.31 6.24
CA GLN A 173 0.27 -7.72 5.94
C GLN A 173 -0.93 -8.24 6.71
N HIS A 174 -1.82 -8.95 6.02
CA HIS A 174 -2.96 -9.59 6.66
C HIS A 174 -3.28 -10.94 6.02
N GLN A 175 -3.77 -11.87 6.84
CA GLN A 175 -4.14 -13.20 6.43
C GLN A 175 -5.67 -13.32 6.48
N ILE A 176 -6.28 -13.59 5.32
CA ILE A 176 -7.71 -13.80 5.18
C ILE A 176 -7.96 -15.29 5.06
N GLU A 177 -8.88 -15.79 5.89
CA GLU A 177 -9.30 -17.19 5.86
C GLU A 177 -10.16 -17.47 4.63
N ARG A 178 -10.26 -18.75 4.28
CA ARG A 178 -11.07 -19.21 3.16
C ARG A 178 -12.54 -18.85 3.33
N ASN A 179 -13.17 -18.27 2.30
CA ASN A 179 -14.58 -17.85 2.28
C ASN A 179 -14.92 -16.86 3.41
N GLN A 180 -13.95 -16.11 3.89
CA GLN A 180 -14.15 -15.05 4.87
C GLN A 180 -14.14 -13.71 4.15
N ALA A 181 -15.26 -12.99 4.21
CA ALA A 181 -15.28 -11.58 3.85
C ALA A 181 -14.65 -10.78 4.99
N THR A 182 -13.68 -9.93 4.64
CA THR A 182 -12.91 -9.12 5.57
C THR A 182 -12.94 -7.67 5.11
N MET A 183 -13.22 -6.77 6.05
CA MET A 183 -13.11 -5.32 5.86
C MET A 183 -11.93 -4.80 6.69
N LEU A 184 -11.05 -4.05 6.04
CA LEU A 184 -9.90 -3.38 6.66
C LEU A 184 -10.10 -1.87 6.52
N GLN A 185 -10.31 -1.17 7.62
CA GLN A 185 -10.55 0.28 7.60
C GLN A 185 -9.27 1.01 7.99
N PHE A 186 -8.69 1.78 7.09
CA PHE A 186 -7.50 2.59 7.32
C PHE A 186 -7.88 4.08 7.42
N SER A 187 -6.93 4.92 7.82
CA SER A 187 -7.18 6.37 7.97
C SER A 187 -7.54 7.06 6.66
N ASN A 188 -7.08 6.53 5.52
CA ASN A 188 -7.21 7.14 4.21
C ASN A 188 -7.97 6.27 3.18
N SER A 189 -8.36 5.05 3.53
CA SER A 189 -9.13 4.15 2.67
C SER A 189 -9.73 2.98 3.44
N ALA A 190 -10.72 2.31 2.87
CA ALA A 190 -11.21 1.01 3.31
C ALA A 190 -10.96 -0.05 2.22
N ILE A 191 -10.66 -1.28 2.63
CA ILE A 191 -10.46 -2.39 1.70
C ILE A 191 -11.35 -3.55 2.12
N TYR A 192 -12.32 -3.88 1.26
CA TYR A 192 -13.12 -5.09 1.36
C TYR A 192 -12.46 -6.19 0.53
N LEU A 193 -12.27 -7.36 1.15
CA LEU A 193 -11.64 -8.52 0.55
C LEU A 193 -12.47 -9.77 0.81
N ASN A 194 -12.70 -10.54 -0.24
CA ASN A 194 -13.28 -11.87 -0.13
C ASN A 194 -12.56 -12.82 -1.10
N CYS A 195 -12.25 -14.04 -0.65
CA CYS A 195 -11.59 -15.02 -1.49
C CYS A 195 -12.14 -16.44 -1.26
N THR A 196 -12.28 -17.20 -2.35
CA THR A 196 -12.74 -18.61 -2.33
C THR A 196 -11.74 -19.55 -1.64
N ASN A 197 -10.50 -19.09 -1.47
CA ASN A 197 -9.39 -19.76 -0.81
C ASN A 197 -8.71 -18.84 0.21
N GLN A 198 -7.73 -19.38 0.92
CA GLN A 198 -6.90 -18.59 1.83
C GLN A 198 -6.10 -17.52 1.04
N MET A 199 -6.07 -16.29 1.53
CA MET A 199 -5.40 -15.16 0.88
C MET A 199 -4.50 -14.41 1.86
N GLN A 200 -3.23 -14.23 1.53
CA GLN A 200 -2.34 -13.29 2.21
C GLN A 200 -2.28 -12.01 1.39
N ILE A 201 -2.41 -10.85 2.04
CA ILE A 201 -2.26 -9.56 1.37
C ILE A 201 -1.05 -8.81 1.94
N THR A 202 -0.46 -7.96 1.11
CA THR A 202 0.45 -6.89 1.48
C THR A 202 -0.11 -5.61 0.88
N VAL A 203 -0.51 -4.63 1.69
CA VAL A 203 -1.17 -3.39 1.24
C VAL A 203 -0.29 -2.19 1.54
N SER A 204 -0.07 -1.34 0.54
CA SER A 204 0.51 -0.01 0.72
C SER A 204 -0.41 1.05 0.11
N ALA A 205 -0.55 2.20 0.74
CA ALA A 205 -1.27 3.34 0.21
C ALA A 205 -0.46 4.62 0.38
N GLU A 206 -0.51 5.53 -0.59
CA GLU A 206 0.05 6.86 -0.44
C GLU A 206 -0.76 7.66 0.60
N ASN A 207 -0.10 8.49 1.42
CA ASN A 207 -0.78 9.29 2.46
C ASN A 207 -1.90 10.17 1.89
N GLN A 208 -1.69 10.71 0.69
CA GLN A 208 -2.67 11.55 0.00
C GLN A 208 -3.82 10.78 -0.67
N TYR A 209 -3.76 9.44 -0.77
CA TYR A 209 -4.83 8.65 -1.38
C TYR A 209 -6.16 8.86 -0.63
N LYS A 210 -7.25 9.14 -1.36
CA LYS A 210 -8.55 9.54 -0.77
C LYS A 210 -9.74 8.69 -1.18
N GLN A 211 -9.52 7.58 -1.88
CA GLN A 211 -10.64 6.75 -2.32
C GLN A 211 -11.22 6.00 -1.13
N LYS A 212 -12.54 6.11 -0.97
CA LYS A 212 -13.25 5.63 0.22
C LYS A 212 -13.13 4.12 0.40
N MET A 213 -13.44 3.35 -0.64
CA MET A 213 -13.45 1.89 -0.53
C MET A 213 -13.03 1.18 -1.82
N LEU A 214 -12.00 0.34 -1.72
CA LEU A 214 -11.68 -0.68 -2.72
C LEU A 214 -12.35 -2.01 -2.32
N LYS A 215 -13.12 -2.59 -3.23
CA LYS A 215 -13.73 -3.91 -3.10
C LYS A 215 -13.01 -4.88 -4.03
N LEU A 216 -12.57 -6.02 -3.48
CA LEU A 216 -11.92 -7.06 -4.25
C LEU A 216 -12.43 -8.44 -3.84
N GLU A 217 -13.07 -9.13 -4.78
CA GLU A 217 -13.52 -10.51 -4.62
C GLU A 217 -12.77 -11.40 -5.59
N VAL A 218 -12.15 -12.48 -5.11
CA VAL A 218 -11.23 -13.29 -5.93
C VAL A 218 -11.58 -14.75 -5.86
N ASP A 219 -11.78 -15.35 -7.02
CA ASP A 219 -11.70 -16.80 -7.21
C ASP A 219 -10.33 -17.20 -7.77
N SER A 220 -9.47 -17.64 -6.86
CA SER A 220 -8.07 -17.94 -7.17
C SER A 220 -7.81 -19.41 -7.51
N GLY A 221 -8.76 -20.30 -7.24
CA GLY A 221 -8.56 -21.77 -7.30
C GLY A 221 -7.56 -22.35 -6.28
N ASN A 222 -6.57 -21.58 -5.82
CA ASN A 222 -5.52 -21.96 -4.87
C ASN A 222 -5.27 -20.87 -3.82
N ALA A 223 -4.43 -21.14 -2.81
CA ALA A 223 -3.97 -20.11 -1.89
C ALA A 223 -3.26 -18.97 -2.64
N LEU A 224 -3.61 -17.73 -2.31
CA LEU A 224 -3.20 -16.53 -3.05
C LEU A 224 -2.37 -15.61 -2.15
N LYS A 225 -1.33 -14.99 -2.72
CA LYS A 225 -0.68 -13.82 -2.13
C LYS A 225 -0.86 -12.64 -3.07
N LEU A 226 -1.39 -11.53 -2.56
CA LEU A 226 -1.57 -10.29 -3.29
C LEU A 226 -0.71 -9.18 -2.70
N GLU A 227 -0.02 -8.44 -3.56
CA GLU A 227 0.51 -7.13 -3.24
C GLU A 227 -0.43 -6.08 -3.86
N ILE A 228 -0.89 -5.13 -3.05
CA ILE A 228 -1.81 -4.07 -3.45
C ILE A 228 -1.13 -2.74 -3.14
N GLN A 229 -1.00 -1.88 -4.14
CA GLN A 229 -0.47 -0.52 -3.98
C GLN A 229 -1.51 0.49 -4.46
N LEU A 230 -1.93 1.37 -3.54
CA LEU A 230 -2.94 2.40 -3.75
C LEU A 230 -2.26 3.76 -3.85
N ARG A 231 -2.39 4.44 -4.99
CA ARG A 231 -1.64 5.66 -5.27
C ARG A 231 -2.52 6.75 -5.83
N GLU A 232 -2.20 8.00 -5.51
CA GLU A 232 -2.69 9.17 -6.24
C GLU A 232 -1.67 9.55 -7.32
N SER A 233 -0.38 9.32 -7.05
CA SER A 233 0.69 9.54 -8.02
C SER A 233 0.73 8.45 -9.09
N LYS A 234 1.01 8.90 -10.33
CA LYS A 234 1.14 8.02 -11.49
C LYS A 234 2.33 7.06 -11.33
N PRO A 235 2.16 5.75 -11.55
CA PRO A 235 3.29 4.82 -11.60
C PRO A 235 4.33 5.22 -12.66
N THR A 236 5.60 4.89 -12.44
CA THR A 236 6.72 5.37 -13.28
C THR A 236 6.58 4.94 -14.75
N MET A 237 6.05 3.74 -15.00
CA MET A 237 5.98 3.11 -16.32
C MET A 237 4.60 3.19 -16.99
N VAL A 238 3.67 3.94 -16.41
CA VAL A 238 2.28 4.03 -16.85
C VAL A 238 2.00 5.45 -17.32
N GLU A 239 1.28 5.65 -18.42
CA GLU A 239 0.86 7.00 -18.83
C GLU A 239 -0.43 7.41 -18.10
N ALA A 240 -0.61 8.70 -17.80
CA ALA A 240 -1.85 9.16 -17.16
C ALA A 240 -2.97 9.27 -18.22
N PRO A 241 -4.17 8.74 -17.97
CA PRO A 241 -5.32 9.00 -18.83
C PRO A 241 -5.69 10.48 -18.79
N GLU A 242 -6.33 11.00 -19.84
CA GLU A 242 -6.74 12.41 -19.90
C GLU A 242 -7.84 12.76 -18.89
N LYS A 243 -8.87 11.92 -18.77
CA LYS A 243 -10.01 12.08 -17.85
C LYS A 243 -10.16 10.87 -16.94
N HIS A 244 -9.64 10.96 -15.72
CA HIS A 244 -9.66 9.88 -14.75
C HIS A 244 -9.85 10.38 -13.31
N LEU A 245 -10.24 9.49 -12.40
CA LEU A 245 -10.56 9.82 -11.00
C LEU A 245 -9.33 10.10 -10.10
N GLY A 246 -8.15 10.32 -10.68
CA GLY A 246 -6.97 10.72 -9.92
C GLY A 246 -6.35 9.63 -9.05
N PHE A 247 -6.65 8.34 -9.27
CA PHE A 247 -6.03 7.25 -8.51
C PHE A 247 -5.53 6.12 -9.40
N TYR A 248 -4.62 5.32 -8.84
CA TYR A 248 -4.08 4.11 -9.43
C TYR A 248 -4.10 2.98 -8.39
N CYS A 249 -4.52 1.79 -8.80
CA CYS A 249 -4.51 0.58 -7.99
C CYS A 249 -3.66 -0.48 -8.69
N GLU A 250 -2.47 -0.74 -8.17
CA GLU A 250 -1.59 -1.80 -8.67
C GLU A 250 -1.84 -3.07 -7.87
N ILE A 251 -2.24 -4.14 -8.53
CA ILE A 251 -2.50 -5.43 -7.90
C ILE A 251 -1.56 -6.46 -8.54
N GLU A 252 -0.70 -7.07 -7.73
CA GLU A 252 0.24 -8.09 -8.19
C GLU A 252 0.00 -9.42 -7.46
N PRO A 253 -0.41 -10.48 -8.16
CA PRO A 253 -0.58 -11.78 -7.56
C PRO A 253 0.69 -12.63 -7.68
N ASN A 254 0.90 -13.53 -6.72
CA ASN A 254 1.96 -14.53 -6.81
C ASN A 254 1.66 -15.68 -7.80
N THR A 255 0.41 -15.80 -8.25
CA THR A 255 -0.07 -16.85 -9.16
C THR A 255 -1.17 -16.29 -10.07
N THR A 256 -1.45 -16.96 -11.19
CA THR A 256 -2.62 -16.64 -12.01
C THR A 256 -3.91 -16.88 -11.23
N ILE A 257 -4.86 -15.95 -11.34
CA ILE A 257 -6.23 -16.09 -10.80
C ILE A 257 -7.17 -16.68 -11.85
N THR A 258 -8.33 -17.18 -11.42
CA THR A 258 -9.36 -17.65 -12.35
C THR A 258 -10.29 -16.50 -12.74
N GLN A 259 -10.80 -15.80 -11.72
CA GLN A 259 -11.71 -14.67 -11.88
C GLN A 259 -11.57 -13.75 -10.66
N ALA A 260 -11.79 -12.46 -10.86
CA ALA A 260 -11.93 -11.49 -9.80
C ALA A 260 -13.00 -10.46 -10.17
N ARG A 261 -13.59 -9.86 -9.15
CA ARG A 261 -14.48 -8.72 -9.25
C ARG A 261 -13.87 -7.55 -8.50
N LEU A 262 -13.64 -6.47 -9.23
CA LEU A 262 -13.18 -5.19 -8.71
C LEU A 262 -14.39 -4.32 -8.44
N GLY A 263 -14.34 -3.52 -7.37
CA GLY A 263 -15.33 -2.49 -7.08
C GLY A 263 -14.67 -1.27 -6.45
N MET A 264 -15.15 -0.09 -6.78
CA MET A 264 -14.73 1.17 -6.15
C MET A 264 -15.97 1.99 -5.81
N GLU A 265 -16.04 2.48 -4.58
CA GLU A 265 -17.07 3.46 -4.22
C GLU A 265 -16.79 4.79 -4.94
N ILE A 266 -17.77 5.25 -5.72
CA ILE A 266 -17.73 6.49 -6.47
C ILE A 266 -18.39 7.59 -5.65
N ASP A 267 -17.68 8.68 -5.40
CA ASP A 267 -18.26 9.89 -4.83
C ASP A 267 -18.77 10.80 -5.97
N PRO A 268 -20.09 10.95 -6.16
CA PRO A 268 -20.62 11.76 -7.26
C PRO A 268 -20.19 13.23 -7.18
N VAL A 269 -19.93 13.75 -5.97
CA VAL A 269 -19.46 15.13 -5.78
C VAL A 269 -18.04 15.28 -6.31
N GLN A 270 -17.17 14.28 -6.08
CA GLN A 270 -15.82 14.27 -6.63
C GLN A 270 -15.85 14.20 -8.16
N VAL A 271 -16.66 13.31 -8.72
CA VAL A 271 -16.82 13.13 -10.18
C VAL A 271 -17.26 14.45 -10.84
N GLN A 272 -18.27 15.11 -10.26
CA GLN A 272 -18.74 16.42 -10.75
C GLN A 272 -17.67 17.51 -10.64
N ALA A 273 -16.90 17.55 -9.54
CA ALA A 273 -15.81 18.51 -9.36
C ALA A 273 -14.70 18.34 -10.40
N MET A 274 -14.54 17.13 -10.96
CA MET A 274 -13.62 16.83 -12.05
C MET A 274 -14.21 17.09 -13.45
N ASN A 275 -15.43 17.62 -13.55
CA ASN A 275 -16.21 17.77 -14.79
C ASN A 275 -16.38 16.44 -15.54
N MET A 276 -16.58 15.35 -14.80
CA MET A 276 -16.84 14.03 -15.33
C MET A 276 -18.31 13.63 -15.18
N GLU A 277 -18.75 12.65 -15.97
CA GLU A 277 -20.10 12.09 -15.93
C GLU A 277 -20.07 10.69 -15.32
N THR A 278 -20.79 10.48 -14.21
CA THR A 278 -20.78 9.21 -13.48
C THR A 278 -21.21 8.01 -14.34
N GLU A 279 -22.17 8.22 -15.26
CA GLU A 279 -22.69 7.19 -16.17
C GLU A 279 -21.67 6.75 -17.24
N LYS A 280 -20.62 7.55 -17.46
CA LYS A 280 -19.57 7.28 -18.45
C LYS A 280 -18.29 6.74 -17.83
N LEU A 281 -18.29 6.45 -16.53
CA LEU A 281 -17.14 5.90 -15.84
C LEU A 281 -16.97 4.41 -16.18
N SER A 282 -15.74 4.02 -16.45
CA SER A 282 -15.36 2.63 -16.68
C SER A 282 -14.02 2.33 -16.01
N TRP A 283 -13.91 1.14 -15.45
CA TRP A 283 -12.63 0.57 -15.07
C TRP A 283 -11.76 0.40 -16.31
N ALA A 284 -10.48 0.71 -16.17
CA ALA A 284 -9.48 0.44 -17.18
C ALA A 284 -8.24 -0.14 -16.55
N PHE A 285 -7.58 -1.05 -17.28
CA PHE A 285 -6.29 -1.59 -16.90
C PHE A 285 -5.21 -1.15 -17.88
N TRP A 286 -3.98 -1.04 -17.39
CA TRP A 286 -2.82 -0.79 -18.24
C TRP A 286 -2.36 -2.12 -18.85
N ASN A 287 -2.38 -2.23 -20.19
CA ASN A 287 -1.94 -3.42 -20.91
C ASN A 287 -0.44 -3.43 -21.24
N GLY A 288 0.30 -2.40 -20.79
CA GLY A 288 1.72 -2.19 -21.08
C GLY A 288 2.00 -1.14 -22.15
N ALA A 289 0.98 -0.71 -22.90
CA ALA A 289 1.09 0.32 -23.93
C ALA A 289 -0.01 1.39 -23.82
N GLU A 290 -1.24 0.99 -23.49
CA GLU A 290 -2.38 1.88 -23.37
C GLU A 290 -3.36 1.42 -22.27
N TRP A 291 -4.32 2.29 -21.97
CA TRP A 291 -5.42 1.98 -21.07
C TRP A 291 -6.53 1.25 -21.84
N GLU A 292 -6.84 0.03 -21.44
CA GLU A 292 -7.92 -0.77 -22.01
C GLU A 292 -9.10 -0.79 -21.03
N THR A 293 -10.24 -0.25 -21.48
CA THR A 293 -11.48 -0.22 -20.70
C THR A 293 -12.11 -1.60 -20.63
N VAL A 294 -12.77 -1.89 -19.51
CA VAL A 294 -13.55 -3.12 -19.35
C VAL A 294 -15.00 -2.79 -19.05
N ASP A 295 -15.88 -3.73 -19.39
CA ASP A 295 -17.30 -3.63 -19.07
C ASP A 295 -17.48 -3.39 -17.57
N SER A 296 -18.06 -2.25 -17.26
CA SER A 296 -18.20 -1.74 -15.90
C SER A 296 -19.66 -1.42 -15.63
N THR A 297 -20.13 -1.72 -14.43
CA THR A 297 -21.51 -1.47 -14.01
C THR A 297 -21.50 -0.67 -12.72
N LEU A 298 -22.16 0.49 -12.71
CA LEU A 298 -22.38 1.27 -11.50
C LEU A 298 -23.62 0.72 -10.78
N THR A 299 -23.46 0.30 -9.53
CA THR A 299 -24.58 -0.17 -8.71
C THR A 299 -25.37 1.01 -8.12
N ASP A 300 -26.57 0.73 -7.62
CA ASP A 300 -27.41 1.71 -6.90
C ASP A 300 -26.72 2.29 -5.64
N GLU A 301 -25.69 1.61 -5.14
CA GLU A 301 -24.89 1.99 -3.98
C GLU A 301 -23.65 2.81 -4.36
N ASN A 302 -23.57 3.27 -5.61
CA ASN A 302 -22.42 3.98 -6.20
C ASN A 302 -21.13 3.16 -6.21
N ILE A 303 -21.19 1.83 -6.29
CA ILE A 303 -20.00 1.01 -6.47
C ILE A 303 -19.85 0.74 -7.97
N LEU A 304 -18.77 1.21 -8.58
CA LEU A 304 -18.43 0.85 -9.95
C LEU A 304 -17.74 -0.52 -9.93
N GLU A 305 -18.41 -1.55 -10.43
CA GLU A 305 -17.89 -2.92 -10.47
C GLU A 305 -17.43 -3.32 -11.88
N ALA A 306 -16.39 -4.15 -11.94
CA ALA A 306 -15.94 -4.82 -13.17
C ALA A 306 -15.42 -6.24 -12.88
N GLU A 307 -15.61 -7.14 -13.82
CA GLU A 307 -15.03 -8.49 -13.77
C GLU A 307 -13.70 -8.55 -14.53
N THR A 308 -12.77 -9.34 -14.02
CA THR A 308 -11.48 -9.57 -14.68
C THR A 308 -10.95 -10.98 -14.41
N THR A 309 -10.05 -11.43 -15.28
CA THR A 309 -9.31 -12.69 -15.14
C THR A 309 -7.81 -12.47 -14.88
N HIS A 310 -7.41 -11.21 -14.74
CA HIS A 310 -6.02 -10.84 -14.50
C HIS A 310 -5.92 -9.59 -13.61
N PHE A 311 -4.72 -9.36 -13.10
CA PHE A 311 -4.39 -8.15 -12.34
C PHE A 311 -3.25 -7.39 -13.03
N SER A 312 -3.24 -6.07 -12.84
CA SER A 312 -2.33 -5.10 -13.46
C SER A 312 -2.40 -3.80 -12.65
N THR A 313 -1.98 -2.68 -13.24
CA THR A 313 -2.37 -1.33 -12.80
C THR A 313 -3.78 -1.00 -13.32
N TRP A 314 -4.65 -0.58 -12.41
CA TRP A 314 -6.04 -0.22 -12.68
C TRP A 314 -6.32 1.24 -12.33
N THR A 315 -7.27 1.85 -13.04
CA THR A 315 -7.84 3.16 -12.73
C THR A 315 -9.29 3.21 -13.21
N ILE A 316 -9.98 4.31 -12.94
CA ILE A 316 -11.31 4.61 -13.46
C ILE A 316 -11.22 5.86 -14.31
N LEU A 317 -11.65 5.74 -15.56
CA LEU A 317 -11.64 6.82 -16.55
C LEU A 317 -13.03 7.07 -17.11
N GLN A 318 -13.23 8.25 -17.70
CA GLN A 318 -14.45 8.56 -18.44
C GLN A 318 -14.27 8.15 -19.91
N VAL A 319 -15.18 7.33 -20.41
CA VAL A 319 -15.24 6.94 -21.82
C VAL A 319 -16.11 7.94 -22.56
N GLU A 320 -15.58 8.55 -23.61
CA GLU A 320 -16.41 9.32 -24.53
C GLU A 320 -17.09 8.36 -25.51
N GLU A 321 -18.40 8.47 -25.68
CA GLU A 321 -19.09 7.78 -26.76
C GLU A 321 -18.47 8.25 -28.08
N THR A 322 -17.67 7.38 -28.69
CA THR A 322 -17.25 7.58 -30.07
C THR A 322 -18.52 7.45 -30.89
N ALA A 323 -18.96 8.56 -31.49
CA ALA A 323 -20.13 8.58 -32.35
C ALA A 323 -20.03 7.42 -33.34
N THR A 324 -20.87 6.40 -33.16
CA THR A 324 -20.97 5.28 -34.07
C THR A 324 -21.19 5.86 -35.46
N GLU A 325 -20.22 5.66 -36.34
CA GLU A 325 -20.35 6.03 -37.76
C GLU A 325 -21.66 5.37 -38.24
N PRO A 326 -22.61 6.15 -38.79
CA PRO A 326 -23.92 5.60 -39.15
C PRO A 326 -23.70 4.40 -40.08
N GLU A 327 -24.29 3.26 -39.72
CA GLU A 327 -24.32 2.10 -40.61
C GLU A 327 -24.75 2.58 -41.99
N PRO A 328 -24.05 2.19 -43.08
CA PRO A 328 -24.46 2.59 -44.41
C PRO A 328 -25.88 2.11 -44.63
N ASP A 329 -26.78 3.06 -44.86
CA ASP A 329 -28.18 2.82 -45.19
C ASP A 329 -28.25 1.71 -46.23
N THR A 330 -28.73 0.55 -45.81
CA THR A 330 -28.94 -0.57 -46.73
C THR A 330 -30.17 -0.23 -47.55
N GLU A 331 -29.97 0.57 -48.60
CA GLU A 331 -31.01 0.80 -49.60
C GLU A 331 -31.47 -0.55 -50.13
N THR A 332 -32.78 -0.77 -49.98
CA THR A 332 -33.54 -1.91 -50.50
C THR A 332 -33.27 -2.13 -51.99
N SER A 333 -32.31 -3.01 -52.30
CA SER A 333 -32.21 -3.66 -53.60
C SER A 333 -32.80 -5.07 -53.47
N THR A 334 -33.98 -5.24 -54.05
CA THR A 334 -34.67 -6.51 -54.18
C THR A 334 -33.81 -7.53 -54.92
N GLY A 335 -33.33 -8.59 -54.24
CA GLY A 335 -32.83 -9.78 -54.94
C GLY A 335 -31.95 -10.74 -54.14
N ILE A 336 -32.57 -11.87 -53.76
CA ILE A 336 -31.99 -13.18 -53.38
C ILE A 336 -31.50 -13.31 -51.92
N PRO A 337 -31.99 -14.32 -51.16
CA PRO A 337 -31.57 -14.55 -49.78
C PRO A 337 -30.24 -15.33 -49.72
N LEU A 338 -29.27 -14.80 -48.98
CA LEU A 338 -28.12 -15.53 -48.44
C LEU A 338 -28.17 -15.47 -46.91
N PRO A 339 -27.73 -16.52 -46.20
CA PRO A 339 -28.00 -16.68 -44.78
C PRO A 339 -27.22 -15.65 -43.94
N ALA A 340 -27.93 -15.02 -43.01
CA ALA A 340 -27.40 -14.05 -42.07
C ALA A 340 -26.29 -14.68 -41.21
N LEU A 341 -25.07 -14.19 -41.40
CA LEU A 341 -23.94 -14.40 -40.52
C LEU A 341 -24.06 -13.33 -39.41
N PHE A 342 -24.48 -13.73 -38.21
CA PHE A 342 -24.39 -12.87 -37.03
C PHE A 342 -22.91 -12.70 -36.67
N ILE A 343 -22.35 -11.50 -36.87
CA ILE A 343 -21.06 -11.11 -36.32
C ILE A 343 -21.35 -10.52 -34.93
N ALA A 344 -21.17 -11.33 -33.90
CA ALA A 344 -21.04 -10.84 -32.54
C ALA A 344 -19.63 -10.27 -32.38
N VAL A 345 -19.51 -8.97 -32.15
CA VAL A 345 -18.26 -8.34 -31.73
C VAL A 345 -18.12 -8.60 -30.22
N GLY A 346 -17.64 -9.80 -29.89
CA GLY A 346 -17.11 -10.11 -28.57
C GLY A 346 -15.59 -9.95 -28.65
N VAL A 347 -15.06 -8.89 -28.05
CA VAL A 347 -13.61 -8.73 -27.89
C VAL A 347 -13.18 -9.66 -26.75
N ALA A 348 -12.72 -10.86 -27.11
CA ALA A 348 -12.01 -11.75 -26.19
C ALA A 348 -10.52 -11.48 -26.30
N SER A 349 -10.00 -10.53 -25.51
CA SER A 349 -8.56 -10.28 -25.36
C SER A 349 -7.93 -11.36 -24.47
N ALA A 350 -7.65 -12.54 -25.02
CA ALA A 350 -6.84 -13.56 -24.33
C ALA A 350 -5.35 -13.36 -24.65
N THR A 351 -4.72 -12.36 -24.05
CA THR A 351 -3.28 -12.11 -24.16
C THR A 351 -2.52 -12.79 -23.01
N LEU A 352 -2.02 -14.00 -23.27
CA LEU A 352 -1.04 -14.68 -22.41
C LEU A 352 0.30 -13.94 -22.46
N PHE A 353 0.56 -13.04 -21.50
CA PHE A 353 1.88 -12.47 -21.29
C PHE A 353 2.68 -13.28 -20.25
N THR A 354 3.66 -14.04 -20.73
CA THR A 354 4.73 -14.59 -19.89
C THR A 354 5.77 -13.51 -19.68
N VAL A 355 5.80 -12.87 -18.51
CA VAL A 355 6.88 -11.96 -18.11
C VAL A 355 8.17 -12.77 -17.97
N LYS A 356 9.10 -12.63 -18.93
CA LYS A 356 10.47 -13.16 -18.84
C LYS A 356 11.23 -12.38 -17.77
N LYS A 357 11.35 -12.94 -16.56
CA LYS A 357 12.35 -12.50 -15.57
C LYS A 357 13.75 -12.68 -16.17
N LYS A 358 14.44 -11.56 -16.41
CA LYS A 358 15.86 -11.54 -16.79
C LYS A 358 16.70 -11.74 -15.53
N THR A 359 17.02 -12.98 -15.22
CA THR A 359 18.01 -13.34 -14.19
C THR A 359 19.38 -12.80 -14.62
N ARG A 360 19.84 -11.72 -13.98
CA ARG A 360 21.26 -11.34 -14.03
C ARG A 360 22.03 -12.34 -13.18
N GLY A 361 22.65 -13.32 -13.83
CA GLY A 361 23.75 -14.07 -13.26
C GLY A 361 24.95 -13.13 -13.09
N ILE A 362 25.41 -12.99 -11.85
CA ILE A 362 26.75 -12.50 -11.55
C ILE A 362 27.64 -13.74 -11.55
N SER A 363 28.51 -13.84 -12.55
CA SER A 363 29.67 -14.72 -12.57
C SER A 363 30.88 -13.86 -12.90
N GLY A 364 31.84 -13.82 -11.98
CA GLY A 364 33.07 -13.02 -12.06
C GLY A 364 33.51 -12.59 -10.68
#